data_AF-A0A8K0D7Y8-F1
#
_entry.id   AF-A0A8K0D7Y8-F1
#
_cell.length_a   1.000
_cell.length_b   1.000
_cell.length_c   1.000
_cell.angle_alpha   90.00
_cell.angle_beta   90.00
_cell.angle_gamma   90.00
#
_symmetry.space_group_name_H-M   'P 1'
#
loop_
_entity.id
_entity.type
_entity.pdbx_description
1 polymer ?
#
loop_
_entity_poly.entity_id
_entity_poly.type
_entity_poly.pdbx_seq_one_letter_code
_entity_poly.pdbx_strand_id
1 'polypeptide(L)'
;MDRKFTSLATTAELFEKKLTVVGTIASTRRDVPLELRPQSLNKSLPGTIRFAFRDKETLVSYVPKRNKVVTVLSSQHRDIQVTEDKPEIIMYYNSTKAGVDTLDKCVRQYSCRRSTRRWPMAVFFNLIDICAYNSYVIFCKTNESWTAQHPKRKSGRKKFLKSLGKELCKINMENRSRYKGLNKSYAAVLRIFGYNCQQGEAITRGSVIKEPEGPATRAAIKKLPKKGRCFVCPRSEDRKYMKICNQCEKYICPRHTASEEKNIVRTCSECNK
;
A
#
# COMPACT_ATOMS: atom_id res chain seq x y z
N MET A 1 16.04 11.26 20.93
CA MET A 1 14.80 11.92 21.36
C MET A 1 14.79 13.37 20.87
N ASP A 2 13.64 13.87 20.43
CA ASP A 2 13.50 15.24 19.92
C ASP A 2 13.32 16.26 21.06
N ARG A 3 13.63 17.53 20.78
CA ARG A 3 13.70 18.64 21.72
C ARG A 3 12.47 18.81 22.61
N LYS A 4 11.28 18.48 22.11
CA LYS A 4 10.02 18.59 22.86
C LYS A 4 9.87 17.55 23.96
N PHE A 5 10.53 16.41 23.83
CA PHE A 5 10.38 15.28 24.74
C PHE A 5 11.57 15.13 25.70
N THR A 6 12.70 15.78 25.39
CA THR A 6 13.92 15.69 26.21
C THR A 6 13.91 16.71 27.34
N SER A 7 14.05 16.24 28.58
CA SER A 7 14.30 17.05 29.78
C SER A 7 15.11 16.28 30.81
N LEU A 8 15.70 16.96 31.80
CA LEU A 8 16.39 16.27 32.91
C LEU A 8 15.41 15.40 33.70
N ALA A 9 14.24 15.94 34.07
CA ALA A 9 13.22 15.17 34.80
C ALA A 9 12.82 13.87 34.06
N THR A 10 12.50 13.97 32.76
CA THR A 10 12.17 12.80 31.93
C THR A 10 13.33 11.82 31.82
N THR A 11 14.56 12.32 31.79
CA THR A 11 15.76 11.48 31.68
C THR A 11 16.02 10.70 32.96
N ALA A 12 15.89 11.34 34.12
CA ALA A 12 15.98 10.70 35.43
C ALA A 12 14.92 9.59 35.59
N GLU A 13 13.65 9.88 35.30
CA GLU A 13 12.55 8.90 35.38
C GLU A 13 12.77 7.69 34.45
N LEU A 14 13.25 7.93 33.22
CA LEU A 14 13.54 6.85 32.28
C LEU A 14 14.73 6.01 32.73
N PHE A 15 15.73 6.65 33.36
CA PHE A 15 16.89 5.95 33.88
C PHE A 15 16.52 5.00 35.02
N GLU A 16 15.61 5.39 35.91
CA GLU A 16 15.04 4.49 36.95
C GLU A 16 14.37 3.27 36.35
N LYS A 17 13.76 3.41 35.16
CA LYS A 17 13.16 2.32 34.38
C LYS A 17 14.16 1.55 33.50
N LYS A 18 15.47 1.72 33.72
CA LYS A 18 16.56 1.11 32.95
C LYS A 18 16.55 1.49 31.47
N LEU A 19 16.05 2.68 31.13
CA LEU A 19 16.07 3.24 29.78
C LEU A 19 17.01 4.44 29.72
N THR A 20 17.90 4.44 28.74
CA THR A 20 18.78 5.59 28.48
C THR A 20 18.15 6.55 27.47
N VAL A 21 18.52 7.82 27.57
CA VAL A 21 18.04 8.88 26.68
C VAL A 21 19.23 9.57 26.06
N VAL A 22 19.14 9.81 24.76
CA VAL A 22 20.00 10.76 24.04
C VAL A 22 19.09 11.64 23.20
N GLY A 23 19.17 12.95 23.36
CA GLY A 23 18.29 13.85 22.64
C GLY A 23 18.70 15.31 22.72
N THR A 24 18.27 16.09 21.74
CA THR A 24 18.41 17.54 21.83
C THR A 24 17.53 18.07 22.95
N ILE A 25 18.00 19.08 23.69
CA ILE A 25 17.23 19.75 24.74
C ILE A 25 17.00 21.21 24.35
N ALA A 26 15.87 21.77 24.76
CA ALA A 26 15.62 23.20 24.55
C ALA A 26 16.55 24.02 25.46
N SER A 27 17.36 24.88 24.86
CA SER A 27 18.30 25.77 25.57
C SER A 27 17.63 26.78 26.49
N THR A 28 16.33 27.02 26.31
CA THR A 28 15.52 27.90 27.16
C THR A 28 15.06 27.24 28.46
N ARG A 29 15.27 25.93 28.64
CA ARG A 29 14.87 25.24 29.87
C ARG A 29 15.73 25.71 31.05
N ARG A 30 15.09 25.82 32.23
CA ARG A 30 15.75 26.17 33.50
C ARG A 30 16.86 25.16 33.86
N ASP A 31 16.63 23.91 33.50
CA ASP A 31 17.53 22.77 33.69
C ASP A 31 18.90 22.91 32.98
N VAL A 32 19.01 23.81 32.00
CA VAL A 32 20.25 24.01 31.23
C VAL A 32 21.08 25.15 31.86
N PRO A 33 22.33 24.89 32.30
CA PRO A 33 23.23 25.91 32.84
C PRO A 33 23.44 27.09 31.88
N LEU A 34 23.59 28.30 32.41
CA LEU A 34 23.70 29.54 31.61
C LEU A 34 24.92 29.50 30.68
N GLU A 35 25.99 28.85 31.11
CA GLU A 35 27.26 28.66 30.40
C GLU A 35 27.09 27.79 29.15
N LEU A 36 26.06 26.95 29.12
CA LEU A 36 25.76 26.07 27.99
C LEU A 36 24.72 26.66 27.05
N ARG A 37 24.15 27.83 27.36
CA ARG A 37 23.11 28.47 26.54
C ARG A 37 23.70 29.26 25.37
N PRO A 38 22.90 29.48 24.31
CA PRO A 38 23.30 30.29 23.16
C PRO A 38 23.82 31.68 23.54
N GLN A 39 23.27 32.33 24.57
CA GLN A 39 23.71 33.67 24.99
C GLN A 39 25.20 33.70 25.40
N SER A 40 25.71 32.63 26.01
CA SER A 40 27.12 32.51 26.41
C SER A 40 28.02 32.07 25.25
N LEU A 41 27.50 31.22 24.35
CA LEU A 41 28.29 30.51 23.34
C LEU A 41 28.16 31.06 21.90
N ASN A 42 27.20 31.95 21.61
CA ASN A 42 26.97 32.45 20.25
C ASN A 42 28.17 33.23 19.69
N LYS A 43 28.93 33.90 20.57
CA LYS A 43 30.14 34.64 20.22
C LYS A 43 31.39 33.75 20.15
N SER A 44 31.29 32.48 20.56
CA SER A 44 32.41 31.55 20.54
C SER A 44 32.75 31.11 19.12
N LEU A 45 33.97 30.63 18.93
CA LEU A 45 34.44 30.11 17.64
C LEU A 45 33.69 28.82 17.27
N PRO A 46 33.37 28.60 15.98
CA PRO A 46 32.88 27.31 15.52
C PRO A 46 33.85 26.19 15.95
N GLY A 47 33.30 25.06 16.39
CA GLY A 47 34.08 23.96 16.99
C GLY A 47 34.16 24.03 18.52
N THR A 48 33.75 25.13 19.15
CA THR A 48 33.70 25.22 20.63
C THR A 48 32.74 24.17 21.19
N ILE A 49 33.22 23.39 22.16
CA ILE A 49 32.47 22.37 22.87
C ILE A 49 32.50 22.69 24.37
N ARG A 50 31.36 22.55 25.05
CA ARG A 50 31.28 22.57 26.51
C ARG A 50 30.47 21.39 27.01
N PHE A 51 30.98 20.73 28.04
CA PHE A 51 30.29 19.65 28.74
C PHE A 51 29.84 20.13 30.12
N ALA A 52 28.70 19.65 30.58
CA ALA A 52 28.32 19.67 31.98
C ALA A 52 27.88 18.28 32.41
N PHE A 53 28.33 17.89 33.59
CA PHE A 53 28.07 16.58 34.17
C PHE A 53 27.20 16.75 35.41
N ARG A 54 26.22 15.87 35.56
CA ARG A 54 25.38 15.78 36.75
C ARG A 54 25.07 14.32 37.01
N ASP A 55 25.66 13.75 38.06
CA ASP A 55 25.50 12.36 38.50
C ASP A 55 25.59 11.33 37.36
N LYS A 56 24.47 11.07 36.68
CA LYS A 56 24.30 10.07 35.62
C LYS A 56 23.98 10.67 34.24
N GLU A 57 23.94 11.98 34.14
CA GLU A 57 23.54 12.75 32.97
C GLU A 57 24.68 13.63 32.48
N THR A 58 24.85 13.69 31.17
CA THR A 58 25.84 14.51 30.50
C THR A 58 25.13 15.45 29.53
N LEU A 59 25.36 16.75 29.70
CA LEU A 59 24.96 17.78 28.77
C LEU A 59 26.16 18.18 27.92
N VAL A 60 25.97 18.27 26.60
CA VAL A 60 26.97 18.81 25.69
C VAL A 60 26.38 19.95 24.88
N SER A 61 27.04 21.10 24.88
CA SER A 61 26.78 22.20 23.97
C SER A 61 27.91 22.31 22.96
N TYR A 62 27.55 22.29 21.67
CA TYR A 62 28.47 22.38 20.55
C TYR A 62 28.09 23.54 19.64
N VAL A 63 29.10 24.28 19.18
CA VAL A 63 28.95 25.41 18.25
C VAL A 63 29.33 24.96 16.84
N PRO A 64 28.42 24.39 16.02
CA PRO A 64 28.75 23.96 14.66
C PRO A 64 29.09 25.12 13.72
N LYS A 65 28.45 26.29 13.93
CA LYS A 65 28.59 27.50 13.11
C LYS A 65 28.41 28.73 14.00
N ARG A 66 28.93 29.88 13.57
CA ARG A 66 28.73 31.16 14.28
C ARG A 66 27.24 31.39 14.57
N ASN A 67 26.93 31.87 15.77
CA ASN A 67 25.57 32.13 16.26
C ASN A 67 24.62 30.91 16.27
N LYS A 68 25.15 29.67 16.20
CA LYS A 68 24.35 28.45 16.33
C LYS A 68 24.96 27.55 17.39
N VAL A 69 24.16 27.21 18.39
CA VAL A 69 24.53 26.31 19.48
C VAL A 69 23.54 25.17 19.51
N VAL A 70 24.07 23.94 19.58
CA VAL A 70 23.28 22.73 19.71
C VAL A 70 23.58 22.12 21.06
N THR A 71 22.54 21.95 21.88
CA THR A 71 22.64 21.33 23.20
C THR A 71 21.98 19.95 23.16
N VAL A 72 22.73 18.93 23.56
CA VAL A 72 22.27 17.53 23.61
C VAL A 72 22.43 17.03 25.04
N LEU A 73 21.40 16.36 25.53
CA LEU A 73 21.38 15.65 26.80
C LEU A 73 21.54 14.15 26.52
N SER A 74 22.35 13.49 27.34
CA SER A 74 22.60 12.06 27.28
C SER A 74 22.71 11.46 28.67
N SER A 75 22.00 10.37 28.95
CA SER A 75 22.23 9.51 30.13
C SER A 75 23.01 8.21 29.82
N GLN A 76 23.38 8.02 28.55
CA GLN A 76 24.14 6.86 28.09
C GLN A 76 25.65 7.09 28.13
N HIS A 77 26.09 8.29 27.73
CA HIS A 77 27.49 8.68 27.62
C HIS A 77 27.92 9.48 28.86
N ARG A 78 29.06 9.13 29.45
CA ARG A 78 29.62 9.77 30.66
C ARG A 78 30.99 10.41 30.46
N ASP A 79 31.68 10.04 29.39
CA ASP A 79 33.05 10.48 29.15
C ASP A 79 33.09 11.65 28.16
N ILE A 80 34.13 12.47 28.29
CA ILE A 80 34.48 13.49 27.31
C ILE A 80 35.17 12.78 26.14
N GLN A 81 34.38 12.37 25.15
CA GLN A 81 34.89 11.77 23.92
C GLN A 81 34.62 12.70 22.75
N VAL A 82 35.69 13.09 22.06
CA VAL A 82 35.65 13.96 20.88
C VAL A 82 36.38 13.24 19.75
N THR A 83 35.71 13.09 18.62
CA THR A 83 36.24 12.44 17.42
C THR A 83 35.92 13.35 16.23
N GLU A 84 36.90 13.60 15.36
CA GLU A 84 36.73 14.51 14.20
C GLU A 84 36.15 15.89 14.59
N ASP A 85 36.67 16.48 15.67
CA ASP A 85 36.24 17.79 16.22
C ASP A 85 34.76 17.87 16.61
N LYS A 86 34.12 16.71 16.81
CA LYS A 86 32.72 16.59 17.26
C LYS A 86 32.61 15.70 18.48
N PRO A 87 31.76 16.09 19.46
CA PRO A 87 31.42 15.21 20.56
C PRO A 87 30.80 13.90 20.06
N GLU A 88 31.26 12.78 20.60
CA GLU A 88 30.73 11.45 20.30
C GLU A 88 29.21 11.40 20.51
N ILE A 89 28.70 12.03 21.58
CA ILE A 89 27.27 12.16 21.88
C ILE A 89 26.48 12.76 20.70
N ILE A 90 27.05 13.76 20.01
CA ILE A 90 26.41 14.41 18.86
C ILE A 90 26.45 13.50 17.64
N MET A 91 27.54 12.77 17.45
CA MET A 91 27.67 11.78 16.38
C MET A 91 26.65 10.64 16.57
N TYR A 92 26.56 10.11 17.79
CA TYR A 92 25.58 9.10 18.17
C TYR A 92 24.14 9.59 18.01
N TYR A 93 23.84 10.81 18.44
CA TYR A 93 22.52 11.41 18.20
C TYR A 93 22.20 11.49 16.70
N ASN A 94 23.16 11.91 15.87
CA ASN A 94 22.95 12.05 14.43
C ASN A 94 22.74 10.70 13.73
N SER A 95 23.39 9.63 14.17
CA SER A 95 23.24 8.29 13.60
C SER A 95 21.89 7.66 13.95
N THR A 96 21.32 7.98 15.12
CA THR A 96 20.10 7.35 15.65
C THR A 96 18.82 8.18 15.45
N LYS A 97 18.91 9.51 15.34
CA LYS A 97 17.72 10.39 15.26
C LYS A 97 16.82 10.13 14.05
N ALA A 98 17.35 9.54 12.97
CA ALA A 98 16.65 9.41 11.70
C ALA A 98 15.67 8.23 11.64
N GLY A 99 15.55 7.39 12.67
CA GLY A 99 14.74 6.16 12.63
C GLY A 99 13.28 6.40 12.24
N VAL A 100 12.60 7.31 12.94
CA VAL A 100 11.18 7.63 12.69
C VAL A 100 10.99 8.32 11.34
N ASP A 101 11.83 9.31 11.00
CA ASP A 101 11.76 10.00 9.71
C ASP A 101 12.02 9.06 8.52
N THR A 102 12.92 8.10 8.69
CA THR A 102 13.21 7.08 7.69
C THR A 102 12.01 6.17 7.48
N LEU A 103 11.36 5.74 8.56
CA LEU A 103 10.12 4.99 8.49
C LEU A 103 9.02 5.78 7.78
N ASP A 104 8.77 7.04 8.17
CA ASP A 104 7.75 7.90 7.55
C ASP A 104 8.01 8.07 6.04
N LYS A 105 9.25 8.34 5.66
CA LYS A 105 9.66 8.43 4.24
C LYS A 105 9.41 7.11 3.50
N CYS A 106 9.73 5.98 4.12
CA CYS A 106 9.46 4.67 3.54
C CYS A 106 7.96 4.44 3.37
N VAL A 107 7.17 4.60 4.42
CA VAL A 107 5.70 4.39 4.42
C VAL A 107 5.04 5.25 3.35
N ARG A 108 5.40 6.54 3.25
CA ARG A 108 4.87 7.47 2.23
C ARG A 108 5.16 7.03 0.79
N GLN A 109 6.30 6.39 0.52
CA GLN A 109 6.67 5.98 -0.84
C GLN A 109 5.71 4.92 -1.41
N TYR A 110 5.16 4.05 -0.57
CA TYR A 110 4.21 3.01 -0.95
C TYR A 110 3.01 3.05 0.00
N SER A 111 2.24 4.13 -0.11
CA SER A 111 1.07 4.36 0.75
C SER A 111 -0.23 3.96 0.07
N CYS A 112 -1.12 3.36 0.86
CA CYS A 112 -2.48 2.99 0.47
C CYS A 112 -3.50 4.11 0.81
N ARG A 113 -3.04 5.24 1.35
CA ARG A 113 -3.88 6.36 1.76
C ARG A 113 -4.70 6.89 0.58
N ARG A 114 -5.98 7.14 0.84
CA ARG A 114 -6.91 7.77 -0.09
C ARG A 114 -7.50 9.03 0.53
N SER A 115 -7.87 9.99 -0.31
CA SER A 115 -8.64 11.15 0.14
C SER A 115 -9.93 10.66 0.81
N THR A 116 -10.18 11.15 2.02
CA THR A 116 -11.33 10.74 2.83
C THR A 116 -11.72 11.89 3.74
N ARG A 117 -13.03 12.09 3.94
CA ARG A 117 -13.59 13.04 4.92
C ARG A 117 -13.81 12.39 6.30
N ARG A 118 -13.49 11.10 6.44
CA ARG A 118 -13.67 10.32 7.67
C ARG A 118 -12.31 10.06 8.31
N TRP A 119 -12.02 10.73 9.43
CA TRP A 119 -10.73 10.58 10.13
C TRP A 119 -10.38 9.13 10.53
N PRO A 120 -11.33 8.23 10.88
CA PRO A 120 -10.97 6.85 11.22
C PRO A 120 -10.38 6.10 10.03
N MET A 121 -10.84 6.40 8.81
CA MET A 121 -10.26 5.83 7.59
C MET A 121 -8.81 6.29 7.37
N ALA A 122 -8.48 7.54 7.72
CA ALA A 122 -7.11 8.03 7.62
C ALA A 122 -6.17 7.27 8.57
N VAL A 123 -6.62 6.96 9.79
CA VAL A 123 -5.89 6.12 10.75
C VAL A 123 -5.76 4.69 10.22
N PHE A 124 -6.84 4.11 9.70
CA PHE A 124 -6.83 2.77 9.13
C PHE A 124 -5.83 2.62 7.98
N PHE A 125 -5.77 3.58 7.06
CA PHE A 125 -4.77 3.54 5.97
C PHE A 125 -3.33 3.62 6.49
N ASN A 126 -3.07 4.47 7.49
CA ASN A 126 -1.75 4.53 8.12
C ASN A 126 -1.38 3.20 8.78
N LEU A 127 -2.33 2.56 9.45
CA LEU A 127 -2.12 1.27 10.09
C LEU A 127 -1.73 0.21 9.05
N ILE A 128 -2.44 0.13 7.92
CA ILE A 128 -2.09 -0.79 6.83
C ILE A 128 -0.66 -0.54 6.34
N ASP A 129 -0.28 0.72 6.09
CA ASP A 129 1.04 1.03 5.55
C ASP A 129 2.17 0.67 6.53
N ILE A 130 1.97 0.88 7.85
CA ILE A 130 2.90 0.48 8.91
C ILE A 130 2.96 -1.04 9.04
N CYS A 131 1.80 -1.73 9.06
CA CYS A 131 1.73 -3.18 9.12
C CYS A 131 2.47 -3.83 7.94
N ALA A 132 2.26 -3.34 6.73
CA ALA A 132 2.93 -3.84 5.53
C ALA A 132 4.46 -3.60 5.55
N TYR A 133 4.91 -2.49 6.15
CA TYR A 133 6.34 -2.24 6.35
C TYR A 133 6.94 -3.20 7.40
N ASN A 134 6.29 -3.34 8.55
CA ASN A 134 6.76 -4.23 9.62
C ASN A 134 6.78 -5.70 9.15
N SER A 135 5.76 -6.15 8.41
CA SER A 135 5.75 -7.49 7.81
C SER A 135 6.91 -7.67 6.83
N TYR A 136 7.28 -6.64 6.07
CA TYR A 136 8.44 -6.69 5.17
C TYR A 136 9.76 -6.81 5.94
N VAL A 137 9.91 -6.06 7.04
CA VAL A 137 11.12 -6.14 7.90
C VAL A 137 11.28 -7.54 8.47
N ILE A 138 10.20 -8.12 9.01
CA ILE A 138 10.20 -9.50 9.54
C ILE A 138 10.53 -10.48 8.42
N PHE A 139 9.85 -10.38 7.27
CA PHE A 139 10.08 -11.26 6.12
C PHE A 139 11.54 -11.24 5.66
N CYS A 140 12.16 -10.06 5.58
CA CYS A 140 13.58 -9.94 5.21
C CYS A 140 14.52 -10.59 6.23
N LYS A 141 14.18 -10.54 7.52
CA LYS A 141 14.96 -11.17 8.58
C LYS A 141 14.83 -12.69 8.59
N THR A 142 13.66 -13.22 8.29
CA THR A 142 13.43 -14.67 8.22
C THR A 142 13.93 -15.27 6.90
N ASN A 143 13.97 -14.48 5.82
CA ASN A 143 14.34 -14.95 4.48
C ASN A 143 15.59 -14.22 3.99
N GLU A 144 16.73 -14.53 4.61
CA GLU A 144 18.01 -13.87 4.29
C GLU A 144 18.47 -14.17 2.86
N SER A 145 18.27 -15.39 2.36
CA SER A 145 18.58 -15.78 0.98
C SER A 145 17.81 -14.94 -0.05
N TRP A 146 16.52 -14.73 0.18
CA TRP A 146 15.70 -13.85 -0.67
C TRP A 146 16.17 -12.39 -0.59
N THR A 147 16.56 -11.94 0.60
CA THR A 147 17.04 -10.57 0.83
C THR A 147 18.38 -10.32 0.13
N ALA A 148 19.28 -11.31 0.14
CA ALA A 148 20.56 -11.24 -0.56
C ALA A 148 20.38 -11.10 -2.09
N GLN A 149 19.37 -11.76 -2.66
CA GLN A 149 18.99 -11.62 -4.08
C GLN A 149 18.35 -10.25 -4.40
N HIS A 150 17.94 -9.49 -3.39
CA HIS A 150 17.25 -8.21 -3.52
C HIS A 150 17.97 -7.09 -2.75
N PRO A 151 19.23 -6.77 -3.08
CA PRO A 151 20.06 -5.84 -2.29
C PRO A 151 19.49 -4.42 -2.31
N LYS A 152 18.80 -4.04 -3.39
CA LYS A 152 18.11 -2.74 -3.49
C LYS A 152 16.80 -2.78 -2.70
N ARG A 153 16.82 -2.23 -1.48
CA ARG A 153 15.63 -2.14 -0.58
C ARG A 153 14.34 -1.69 -1.27
N LYS A 154 14.41 -0.68 -2.17
CA LYS A 154 13.24 -0.18 -2.91
C LYS A 154 12.63 -1.24 -3.84
N SER A 155 13.44 -1.97 -4.60
CA SER A 155 12.94 -2.99 -5.53
C SER A 155 12.47 -4.23 -4.79
N GLY A 156 13.16 -4.62 -3.72
CA GLY A 156 12.74 -5.70 -2.82
C GLY A 156 11.36 -5.43 -2.22
N ARG A 157 11.16 -4.28 -1.57
CA ARG A 157 9.86 -3.93 -0.98
C ARG A 157 8.73 -3.87 -2.01
N LYS A 158 8.97 -3.31 -3.21
CA LYS A 158 7.96 -3.30 -4.28
C LYS A 158 7.53 -4.72 -4.68
N LYS A 159 8.48 -5.65 -4.81
CA LYS A 159 8.19 -7.07 -5.12
C LYS A 159 7.41 -7.73 -3.99
N PHE A 160 7.83 -7.52 -2.74
CA PHE A 160 7.12 -8.00 -1.57
C PHE A 160 5.68 -7.51 -1.52
N LEU A 161 5.44 -6.21 -1.68
CA LEU A 161 4.08 -5.63 -1.64
C LEU A 161 3.19 -6.16 -2.78
N LYS A 162 3.75 -6.40 -3.98
CA LYS A 162 3.01 -7.05 -5.07
C LYS A 162 2.61 -8.48 -4.71
N SER A 163 3.51 -9.24 -4.09
CA SER A 163 3.22 -10.61 -3.64
C SER A 163 2.16 -10.61 -2.56
N LEU A 164 2.33 -9.76 -1.54
CA LEU A 164 1.38 -9.59 -0.44
C LEU A 164 -0.03 -9.24 -0.96
N GLY A 165 -0.13 -8.27 -1.87
CA GLY A 165 -1.43 -7.90 -2.45
C GLY A 165 -2.10 -9.04 -3.23
N LYS A 166 -1.32 -9.88 -3.92
CA LYS A 166 -1.85 -11.06 -4.62
C LYS A 166 -2.36 -12.12 -3.64
N GLU A 167 -1.57 -12.43 -2.61
CA GLU A 167 -1.94 -13.42 -1.59
C GLU A 167 -3.20 -13.00 -0.82
N LEU A 168 -3.29 -11.73 -0.39
CA LEU A 168 -4.48 -11.22 0.30
C LEU A 168 -5.75 -11.26 -0.57
N CYS A 169 -5.61 -11.15 -1.89
CA CYS A 169 -6.73 -11.22 -2.82
C CYS A 169 -7.10 -12.65 -3.22
N LYS A 170 -6.25 -13.65 -2.96
CA LYS A 170 -6.33 -15.01 -3.52
C LYS A 170 -7.69 -15.65 -3.29
N ILE A 171 -8.12 -15.75 -2.04
CA ILE A 171 -9.40 -16.38 -1.65
C ILE A 171 -10.59 -15.65 -2.31
N ASN A 172 -10.55 -14.31 -2.37
CA ASN A 172 -11.60 -13.53 -3.01
C ASN A 172 -11.63 -13.73 -4.54
N MET A 173 -10.47 -13.88 -5.18
CA MET A 173 -10.37 -14.19 -6.60
C MET A 173 -10.89 -15.60 -6.91
N GLU A 174 -10.54 -16.58 -6.08
CA GLU A 174 -11.03 -17.97 -6.17
C GLU A 174 -12.56 -18.05 -6.01
N ASN A 175 -13.13 -17.36 -5.02
CA ASN A 175 -14.57 -17.35 -4.83
C ASN A 175 -15.29 -16.69 -6.02
N ARG A 176 -14.72 -15.61 -6.58
CA ARG A 176 -15.29 -14.92 -7.73
C ARG A 176 -15.20 -15.73 -9.03
N SER A 177 -14.18 -16.57 -9.20
CA SER A 177 -14.06 -17.39 -10.42
C SER A 177 -15.13 -18.49 -10.51
N ARG A 178 -15.66 -18.91 -9.36
CA ARG A 178 -16.77 -19.86 -9.25
C ARG A 178 -18.13 -19.23 -9.56
N TYR A 179 -18.23 -17.90 -9.60
CA TYR A 179 -19.49 -17.20 -9.81
C TYR A 179 -19.93 -17.23 -11.28
N LYS A 180 -21.02 -17.96 -11.56
CA LYS A 180 -21.57 -18.16 -12.91
C LYS A 180 -22.02 -16.87 -13.61
N GLY A 181 -22.41 -15.84 -12.86
CA GLY A 181 -22.88 -14.56 -13.40
C GLY A 181 -21.79 -13.49 -13.60
N LEU A 182 -20.51 -13.87 -13.60
CA LEU A 182 -19.42 -12.89 -13.63
C LEU A 182 -19.35 -12.17 -14.99
N ASN A 183 -19.21 -10.85 -14.96
CA ASN A 183 -19.02 -10.06 -16.18
C ASN A 183 -17.76 -10.52 -16.93
N LYS A 184 -17.84 -10.59 -18.27
CA LYS A 184 -16.74 -10.97 -19.17
C LYS A 184 -15.44 -10.23 -18.88
N SER A 185 -15.51 -8.93 -18.53
CA SER A 185 -14.32 -8.13 -18.19
C SER A 185 -13.63 -8.61 -16.92
N TYR A 186 -14.39 -8.92 -15.86
CA TYR A 186 -13.83 -9.48 -14.63
C TYR A 186 -13.32 -10.90 -14.83
N ALA A 187 -14.03 -11.71 -15.63
CA ALA A 187 -13.56 -13.05 -15.99
C ALA A 187 -12.27 -13.03 -16.83
N ALA A 188 -12.05 -11.99 -17.64
CA ALA A 188 -10.79 -11.80 -18.35
C ALA A 188 -9.64 -11.47 -17.38
N VAL A 189 -9.87 -10.58 -16.40
CA VAL A 189 -8.87 -10.26 -15.37
C VAL A 189 -8.52 -11.50 -14.55
N LEU A 190 -9.50 -12.28 -14.08
CA LEU A 190 -9.24 -13.49 -13.30
C LEU A 190 -8.44 -14.54 -14.10
N ARG A 191 -8.65 -14.64 -15.42
CA ARG A 191 -7.85 -15.50 -16.30
C ARG A 191 -6.39 -15.08 -16.38
N ILE A 192 -6.08 -13.77 -16.37
CA ILE A 192 -4.69 -13.26 -16.30
C ILE A 192 -4.01 -13.73 -15.00
N PHE A 193 -4.76 -13.86 -13.92
CA PHE A 193 -4.27 -14.40 -12.65
C PHE A 193 -4.29 -15.94 -12.58
N GLY A 194 -4.62 -16.64 -13.66
CA GLY A 194 -4.62 -18.10 -13.75
C GLY A 194 -5.90 -18.79 -13.28
N TYR A 195 -6.98 -18.05 -13.01
CA TYR A 195 -8.24 -18.63 -12.56
C TYR A 195 -9.17 -18.96 -13.74
N ASN A 196 -9.60 -20.22 -13.79
CA ASN A 196 -10.64 -20.66 -14.70
C ASN A 196 -12.00 -20.20 -14.17
N CYS A 197 -12.63 -19.28 -14.90
CA CYS A 197 -13.98 -18.82 -14.58
C CYS A 197 -14.98 -19.77 -15.23
N GLN A 198 -15.88 -20.35 -14.44
CA GLN A 198 -16.99 -21.12 -15.00
C GLN A 198 -17.84 -20.15 -15.83
N GLN A 199 -17.95 -20.41 -17.13
CA GLN A 199 -18.96 -19.73 -17.93
C GLN A 199 -20.30 -20.23 -17.41
N GLY A 200 -21.00 -19.39 -16.65
CA GLY A 200 -22.41 -19.63 -16.45
C GLY A 200 -23.07 -19.63 -17.82
N GLU A 201 -23.72 -20.74 -18.16
CA GLU A 201 -24.91 -20.65 -19.00
C GLU A 201 -25.76 -19.54 -18.38
N ALA A 202 -26.12 -18.54 -19.19
CA ALA A 202 -26.89 -17.41 -18.72
C ALA A 202 -28.07 -17.93 -17.90
N ILE A 203 -28.08 -17.63 -16.59
CA ILE A 203 -29.21 -17.94 -15.73
C ILE A 203 -30.35 -17.07 -16.26
N THR A 204 -31.12 -17.62 -17.19
CA THR A 204 -32.48 -17.16 -17.45
C THR A 204 -33.22 -17.33 -16.14
N ARG A 205 -33.71 -16.23 -15.56
CA ARG A 205 -34.75 -16.32 -14.52
C ARG A 205 -35.88 -17.17 -15.09
N GLY A 206 -36.02 -18.40 -14.59
CA GLY A 206 -37.00 -19.38 -15.04
C GLY A 206 -36.36 -20.63 -15.64
N SER A 207 -35.78 -21.49 -14.80
CA SER A 207 -35.56 -22.90 -15.15
C SER A 207 -36.14 -23.75 -14.04
N VAL A 208 -37.27 -24.38 -14.34
CA VAL A 208 -37.86 -25.47 -13.55
C VAL A 208 -36.87 -26.64 -13.54
N ILE A 209 -36.68 -27.22 -12.36
CA ILE A 209 -35.85 -28.40 -12.11
C ILE A 209 -36.40 -29.57 -12.94
N LYS A 210 -35.56 -30.22 -13.74
CA LYS A 210 -35.75 -31.63 -14.09
C LYS A 210 -34.41 -32.35 -13.99
N GLU A 211 -34.41 -33.42 -13.19
CA GLU A 211 -33.33 -34.38 -13.03
C GLU A 211 -33.17 -35.28 -14.27
N PRO A 212 -32.03 -36.00 -14.39
CA PRO A 212 -31.49 -36.44 -15.67
C PRO A 212 -31.68 -37.94 -15.91
N GLU A 213 -31.86 -38.35 -17.17
CA GLU A 213 -31.52 -39.71 -17.61
C GLU A 213 -31.01 -39.72 -19.06
N GLY A 214 -29.96 -40.52 -19.31
CA GLY A 214 -29.69 -41.14 -20.61
C GLY A 214 -28.48 -40.63 -21.41
N PRO A 215 -27.51 -41.50 -21.79
CA PRO A 215 -26.24 -41.09 -22.37
C PRO A 215 -26.19 -41.10 -23.91
N ALA A 216 -25.21 -40.32 -24.40
CA ALA A 216 -24.41 -40.50 -25.61
C ALA A 216 -24.84 -39.81 -26.94
N THR A 217 -23.83 -39.08 -27.43
CA THR A 217 -23.42 -38.80 -28.82
C THR A 217 -24.30 -37.96 -29.75
N ARG A 218 -23.86 -36.70 -29.95
CA ARG A 218 -23.56 -36.09 -31.26
C ARG A 218 -22.95 -34.69 -31.06
N ALA A 219 -22.03 -34.33 -31.97
CA ALA A 219 -21.24 -33.10 -31.96
C ALA A 219 -22.00 -31.87 -31.42
N ALA A 220 -21.38 -31.19 -30.45
CA ALA A 220 -21.92 -29.98 -29.84
C ALA A 220 -21.94 -28.82 -30.86
N ILE A 221 -22.97 -28.79 -31.70
CA ILE A 221 -23.42 -27.56 -32.34
C ILE A 221 -23.68 -26.60 -31.19
N LYS A 222 -22.97 -25.46 -31.12
CA LYS A 222 -23.26 -24.38 -30.18
C LYS A 222 -24.74 -24.02 -30.36
N LYS A 223 -25.61 -24.57 -29.52
CA LYS A 223 -27.03 -24.21 -29.49
C LYS A 223 -27.08 -22.77 -28.99
N LEU A 224 -27.09 -21.84 -29.94
CA LEU A 224 -27.48 -20.46 -29.70
C LEU A 224 -28.81 -20.50 -28.93
N PRO A 225 -28.97 -19.73 -27.85
CA PRO A 225 -30.19 -19.74 -27.05
C PRO A 225 -31.41 -19.47 -27.93
N LYS A 226 -32.57 -20.05 -27.60
CA LYS A 226 -33.79 -19.90 -28.44
C LYS A 226 -34.13 -18.42 -28.71
N LYS A 227 -33.80 -17.51 -27.80
CA LYS A 227 -33.95 -16.05 -27.96
C LYS A 227 -32.70 -15.31 -27.49
N GLY A 228 -32.35 -14.21 -28.16
CA GLY A 228 -31.24 -13.34 -27.77
C GLY A 228 -31.57 -11.85 -27.99
N ARG A 229 -30.76 -10.97 -27.39
CA ARG A 229 -30.95 -9.51 -27.51
C ARG A 229 -30.56 -9.05 -28.91
N CYS A 230 -31.35 -8.17 -29.51
CA CYS A 230 -30.95 -7.51 -30.76
C CYS A 230 -29.60 -6.80 -30.59
N PHE A 231 -28.64 -7.04 -31.48
CA PHE A 231 -27.30 -6.48 -31.35
C PHE A 231 -27.23 -4.97 -31.63
N VAL A 232 -28.19 -4.44 -32.38
CA VAL A 232 -28.32 -3.01 -32.74
C VAL A 232 -29.07 -2.23 -31.66
N CYS A 233 -30.03 -2.86 -30.96
CA CYS A 233 -30.81 -2.18 -29.93
C CYS A 233 -29.94 -1.74 -28.74
N PRO A 234 -30.23 -0.56 -28.15
CA PRO A 234 -29.55 -0.10 -26.96
C PRO A 234 -29.74 -1.06 -25.79
N ARG A 235 -28.75 -1.12 -24.90
CA ARG A 235 -28.75 -2.12 -23.83
C ARG A 235 -29.89 -1.98 -22.82
N SER A 236 -30.50 -0.79 -22.72
CA SER A 236 -31.58 -0.44 -21.81
C SER A 236 -32.90 -1.15 -22.09
N GLU A 237 -33.17 -1.55 -23.34
CA GLU A 237 -34.46 -2.17 -23.69
C GLU A 237 -34.51 -3.68 -23.39
N ASP A 238 -33.36 -4.37 -23.42
CA ASP A 238 -33.15 -5.83 -23.24
C ASP A 238 -34.21 -6.79 -23.81
N ARG A 239 -34.93 -6.40 -24.87
CA ARG A 239 -35.92 -7.28 -25.50
C ARG A 239 -35.23 -8.43 -26.22
N LYS A 240 -35.76 -9.64 -26.04
CA LYS A 240 -35.22 -10.88 -26.63
C LYS A 240 -36.02 -11.30 -27.87
N TYR A 241 -35.32 -11.61 -28.95
CA TYR A 241 -35.88 -11.98 -30.25
C TYR A 241 -35.32 -13.33 -30.70
N MET A 242 -36.02 -14.03 -31.58
CA MET A 242 -35.56 -15.31 -32.14
C MET A 242 -34.90 -15.16 -33.52
N LYS A 243 -35.13 -14.02 -34.19
CA LYS A 243 -34.60 -13.76 -35.52
C LYS A 243 -33.08 -13.54 -35.45
N ILE A 244 -32.35 -14.18 -36.35
CA ILE A 244 -30.89 -14.11 -36.50
C ILE A 244 -30.59 -13.63 -37.93
N CYS A 245 -29.58 -12.79 -38.09
CA CYS A 245 -29.06 -12.39 -39.40
C CYS A 245 -28.24 -13.53 -40.02
N ASN A 246 -28.51 -13.88 -41.27
CA ASN A 246 -27.82 -14.97 -41.97
C ASN A 246 -26.34 -14.65 -42.26
N GLN A 247 -25.95 -13.37 -42.34
CA GLN A 247 -24.58 -12.99 -42.66
C GLN A 247 -23.67 -12.85 -41.43
N CYS A 248 -24.20 -12.36 -40.30
CA CYS A 248 -23.39 -12.09 -39.11
C CYS A 248 -23.75 -12.95 -37.89
N GLU A 249 -24.74 -13.84 -38.01
CA GLU A 249 -25.21 -14.76 -36.96
C GLU A 249 -25.61 -14.08 -35.64
N LYS A 250 -25.90 -12.77 -35.67
CA LYS A 250 -26.37 -12.00 -34.51
C LYS A 250 -27.89 -11.92 -34.47
N TYR A 251 -28.46 -11.90 -33.26
CA TYR A 251 -29.90 -11.68 -33.07
C TYR A 251 -30.30 -10.27 -33.50
N ILE A 252 -31.46 -10.17 -34.16
CA ILE A 252 -32.04 -8.92 -34.65
C ILE A 252 -33.52 -8.83 -34.28
N CYS A 253 -34.00 -7.61 -34.07
CA CYS A 253 -35.42 -7.34 -33.87
C CYS A 253 -36.10 -7.04 -35.21
N PRO A 254 -37.45 -7.07 -35.28
CA PRO A 254 -38.18 -6.72 -36.49
C PRO A 254 -37.82 -5.33 -37.03
N ARG A 255 -37.52 -4.35 -36.17
CA ARG A 255 -37.12 -2.99 -36.58
C ARG A 255 -35.73 -2.92 -37.23
N HIS A 256 -34.85 -3.89 -36.97
CA HIS A 256 -33.48 -3.93 -37.49
C HIS A 256 -33.27 -5.06 -38.52
N THR A 257 -34.37 -5.53 -39.11
CA THR A 257 -34.37 -6.49 -40.23
C THR A 257 -34.46 -5.68 -41.53
N ALA A 258 -33.50 -5.85 -42.44
CA ALA A 258 -33.39 -5.03 -43.65
C ALA A 258 -34.01 -5.69 -44.90
N SER A 259 -33.83 -7.00 -45.07
CA SER A 259 -34.54 -7.78 -46.07
C SER A 259 -35.08 -9.07 -45.45
N GLU A 260 -36.31 -9.42 -45.80
CA GLU A 260 -36.96 -10.68 -45.45
C GLU A 260 -37.78 -11.14 -46.67
N GLU A 261 -37.12 -11.78 -47.63
CA GLU A 261 -37.81 -12.40 -48.77
C GLU A 261 -38.26 -13.81 -48.40
N LYS A 262 -39.58 -14.03 -48.47
CA LYS A 262 -40.31 -15.31 -48.37
C LYS A 262 -39.46 -16.46 -47.81
N ASN A 263 -39.17 -16.37 -46.51
CA ASN A 263 -38.56 -17.39 -45.65
C ASN A 263 -37.11 -17.84 -45.90
N ILE A 264 -36.33 -17.23 -46.81
CA ILE A 264 -35.01 -17.80 -47.16
C ILE A 264 -33.82 -16.88 -46.80
N VAL A 265 -33.94 -15.56 -46.93
CA VAL A 265 -32.81 -14.64 -46.66
C VAL A 265 -33.19 -13.56 -45.67
N ARG A 266 -32.44 -13.47 -44.56
CA ARG A 266 -32.58 -12.45 -43.53
C ARG A 266 -31.27 -11.69 -43.35
N THR A 267 -31.22 -10.42 -43.74
CA THR A 267 -30.06 -9.55 -43.47
C THR A 267 -30.41 -8.47 -42.45
N CYS A 268 -29.45 -8.09 -41.61
CA CYS A 268 -29.62 -6.99 -40.68
C CYS A 268 -29.29 -5.65 -41.34
N SER A 269 -29.77 -4.56 -40.75
CA SER A 269 -29.53 -3.19 -41.24
C SER A 269 -28.06 -2.75 -41.31
N GLU A 270 -27.14 -3.47 -40.66
CA GLU A 270 -25.69 -3.21 -40.80
C GLU A 270 -25.01 -4.06 -41.87
N CYS A 271 -25.58 -5.24 -42.18
CA CYS A 271 -25.08 -6.15 -43.21
C CYS A 271 -25.65 -5.85 -44.59
N ASN A 272 -26.71 -5.04 -44.66
CA ASN A 272 -27.35 -4.58 -45.89
C ASN A 272 -26.89 -3.17 -46.29
N LYS A 273 -25.74 -2.73 -45.77
CA LYS A 273 -25.08 -1.46 -46.12
C LYS A 273 -23.88 -1.72 -47.01
#